data_AF-A0A529XPH6-F1
#
_entry.id   AF-A0A529XPH6-F1
#
_cell.length_a   1.000
_cell.length_b   1.000
_cell.length_c   1.000
_cell.angle_alpha   90.00
_cell.angle_beta   90.00
_cell.angle_gamma   90.00
#
_symmetry.space_group_name_H-M   'P 1'
#
loop_
_entity.id
_entity.type
_entity.pdbx_description
1 polymer ?
#
loop_
_entity_poly.entity_id
_entity_poly.type
_entity_poly.pdbx_seq_one_letter_code
_entity_poly.pdbx_strand_id
1 'polypeptide(L)'
;PGSIKQTGSLKQAAVYTTAGVAMPVTGQSAKVAPMPGVQQVAYVAPDNPALLAAPGQPEQHASGPRGEIERLIEKYSALYEVPVELVRHVVNRESTFNPKAYNHGHWGLMQIKHATARGMGY
;
A
#
# COMPACT_ATOMS: atom_id res chain seq x y z
N PRO A 1 -14.37 -29.19 -34.63
CA PRO A 1 -13.37 -28.22 -34.10
C PRO A 1 -14.03 -26.84 -33.89
N GLY A 2 -14.41 -26.38 -32.71
CA GLY A 2 -13.84 -26.59 -31.38
C GLY A 2 -13.56 -25.21 -30.77
N SER A 3 -14.24 -24.92 -29.65
CA SER A 3 -13.84 -23.97 -28.59
C SER A 3 -14.21 -22.48 -28.73
N ILE A 4 -15.36 -22.14 -28.14
CA ILE A 4 -15.71 -20.83 -27.57
C ILE A 4 -14.77 -20.50 -26.40
N LYS A 5 -14.10 -19.33 -26.43
CA LYS A 5 -13.25 -18.85 -25.34
C LYS A 5 -14.05 -17.95 -24.40
N GLN A 6 -14.33 -18.51 -23.23
CA GLN A 6 -14.12 -17.95 -21.88
C GLN A 6 -14.70 -16.56 -21.55
N THR A 7 -15.73 -16.61 -20.72
CA THR A 7 -16.35 -15.54 -19.91
C THR A 7 -15.35 -14.89 -18.93
N GLY A 8 -15.19 -13.58 -19.02
CA GLY A 8 -14.53 -12.75 -18.00
C GLY A 8 -15.57 -12.00 -17.16
N SER A 9 -15.80 -12.48 -15.93
CA SER A 9 -16.62 -11.83 -14.91
C SER A 9 -15.82 -10.71 -14.24
N LEU A 10 -16.17 -9.44 -14.49
CA LEU A 10 -15.60 -8.32 -13.76
C LEU A 10 -16.38 -8.13 -12.44
N LYS A 11 -15.67 -8.44 -11.34
CA LYS A 11 -16.11 -8.30 -9.95
C LYS A 11 -16.29 -6.82 -9.59
N GLN A 12 -17.35 -6.56 -8.84
CA GLN A 12 -17.79 -5.25 -8.34
C GLN A 12 -16.83 -4.65 -7.29
N ALA A 13 -16.92 -3.32 -7.20
CA ALA A 13 -16.15 -2.42 -6.35
C ALA A 13 -16.33 -2.70 -4.84
N ALA A 14 -15.23 -2.57 -4.09
CA ALA A 14 -15.24 -2.62 -2.63
C ALA A 14 -15.39 -1.20 -2.05
N VAL A 15 -16.44 -1.06 -1.25
CA VAL A 15 -16.80 0.08 -0.41
C VAL A 15 -15.81 0.16 0.76
N TYR A 16 -15.23 1.33 1.01
CA TYR A 16 -14.36 1.55 2.18
C TYR A 16 -15.23 1.88 3.39
N THR A 17 -15.26 0.98 4.36
CA THR A 17 -15.78 1.26 5.71
C THR A 17 -14.63 1.31 6.71
N THR A 18 -14.81 2.23 7.65
CA THR A 18 -13.87 2.75 8.65
C THR A 18 -13.73 1.87 9.90
N ALA A 19 -12.77 2.26 10.74
CA ALA A 19 -12.50 1.85 12.14
C ALA A 19 -11.62 0.58 12.32
N GLY A 20 -10.67 0.54 13.26
CA GLY A 20 -10.28 1.47 14.31
C GLY A 20 -8.99 0.98 14.99
N VAL A 21 -8.29 1.89 15.67
CA VAL A 21 -7.00 1.68 16.35
C VAL A 21 -7.16 0.80 17.60
N ALA A 22 -6.26 -0.17 17.80
CA ALA A 22 -5.98 -0.74 19.13
C ALA A 22 -4.50 -1.18 19.25
N MET A 23 -3.84 -0.68 20.29
CA MET A 23 -2.42 -0.80 20.63
C MET A 23 -2.08 -2.18 21.27
N PRO A 24 -0.80 -2.61 21.31
CA PRO A 24 -0.43 -3.97 21.70
C PRO A 24 -0.30 -4.14 23.22
N VAL A 25 -0.79 -5.26 23.76
CA VAL A 25 -0.45 -5.72 25.11
C VAL A 25 0.43 -6.98 25.04
N THR A 26 1.60 -6.87 25.65
CA THR A 26 2.61 -7.93 25.86
C THR A 26 2.00 -9.08 26.67
N GLY A 27 2.11 -10.31 26.15
CA GLY A 27 1.60 -11.53 26.80
C GLY A 27 2.73 -12.41 27.31
N GLN A 28 3.01 -12.34 28.62
CA GLN A 28 3.74 -13.38 29.36
C GLN A 28 2.79 -14.54 29.67
N SER A 29 3.18 -15.75 29.27
CA SER A 29 2.45 -17.00 29.55
C SER A 29 2.45 -17.32 31.05
N ALA A 30 1.28 -17.36 31.66
CA ALA A 30 1.07 -17.94 32.99
C ALA A 30 0.05 -19.09 32.91
N LYS A 31 0.49 -20.26 33.37
CA LYS A 31 -0.25 -21.52 33.41
C LYS A 31 -1.26 -21.47 34.56
N VAL A 32 -2.57 -21.40 34.26
CA VAL A 32 -3.65 -21.40 35.27
C VAL A 32 -4.48 -22.68 35.14
N ALA A 33 -4.70 -23.36 36.26
CA ALA A 33 -5.48 -24.59 36.40
C ALA A 33 -6.97 -24.39 36.03
N PRO A 34 -7.69 -25.42 35.54
CA PRO A 34 -9.04 -25.24 35.02
C PRO A 34 -10.06 -25.09 36.16
N MET A 35 -10.74 -23.93 36.20
CA MET A 35 -11.95 -23.75 36.99
C MET A 35 -13.16 -24.29 36.20
N PRO A 36 -14.11 -24.99 36.85
CA PRO A 36 -15.31 -25.47 36.17
C PRO A 36 -16.28 -24.31 35.94
N GLY A 37 -16.63 -24.03 34.68
CA GLY A 37 -17.68 -23.07 34.34
C GLY A 37 -17.36 -22.02 33.27
N VAL A 38 -16.15 -22.01 32.71
CA VAL A 38 -15.79 -21.08 31.62
C VAL A 38 -15.76 -21.84 30.31
N GLN A 39 -16.80 -21.68 29.48
CA GLN A 39 -16.76 -22.18 28.10
C GLN A 39 -15.67 -21.40 27.36
N GLN A 40 -14.61 -22.09 26.99
CA GLN A 40 -13.59 -21.56 26.10
C GLN A 40 -14.25 -21.37 24.73
N VAL A 41 -14.44 -20.12 24.31
CA VAL A 41 -14.79 -19.83 22.92
C VAL A 41 -13.60 -20.26 22.08
N ALA A 42 -13.74 -21.42 21.44
CA ALA A 42 -12.74 -21.93 20.51
C ALA A 42 -12.52 -20.87 19.43
N TYR A 43 -11.29 -20.38 19.32
CA TYR A 43 -10.87 -19.58 18.19
C TYR A 43 -10.86 -20.52 16.98
N VAL A 44 -11.90 -20.45 16.14
CA VAL A 44 -11.85 -21.08 14.82
C VAL A 44 -10.76 -20.35 14.07
N ALA A 45 -9.61 -21.01 13.93
CA ALA A 45 -8.54 -20.52 13.07
C ALA A 45 -9.14 -20.37 11.66
N PRO A 46 -9.11 -19.17 11.05
CA PRO A 46 -9.60 -19.03 9.70
C PRO A 46 -8.75 -19.89 8.77
N ASP A 47 -9.38 -20.76 7.97
CA ASP A 47 -8.73 -21.64 6.98
C ASP A 47 -7.99 -20.87 5.87
N ASN A 48 -8.03 -19.54 5.89
CA ASN A 48 -7.34 -18.69 4.94
C ASN A 48 -6.12 -18.02 5.62
N PRO A 49 -4.89 -18.45 5.33
CA PRO A 49 -3.68 -17.86 5.90
C PRO A 49 -3.51 -16.37 5.50
N ALA A 50 -4.24 -15.91 4.48
CA ALA A 50 -4.30 -14.51 4.09
C ALA A 50 -4.92 -13.59 5.15
N LEU A 51 -5.74 -14.11 6.07
CA LEU A 51 -6.37 -13.32 7.14
C LEU A 51 -5.44 -13.11 8.35
N LEU A 52 -4.32 -13.84 8.43
CA LEU A 52 -3.25 -13.62 9.41
C LEU A 52 -2.16 -12.67 8.90
N ALA A 53 -2.23 -12.25 7.63
CA ALA A 53 -1.32 -11.26 7.10
C ALA A 53 -1.56 -9.93 7.82
N ALA A 54 -0.58 -9.51 8.62
CA ALA A 54 -0.59 -8.20 9.27
C ALA A 54 -0.85 -7.12 8.22
N PRO A 55 -1.68 -6.09 8.51
CA PRO A 55 -1.96 -5.03 7.55
C PRO A 55 -0.65 -4.34 7.17
N GLY A 56 -0.28 -4.46 5.89
CA GLY A 56 0.76 -3.69 5.22
C GLY A 56 2.12 -3.72 5.90
N GLN A 57 2.90 -4.78 5.69
CA GLN A 57 4.35 -4.63 5.87
C GLN A 57 4.82 -3.52 4.92
N PRO A 58 5.60 -2.53 5.38
CA PRO A 58 6.19 -1.56 4.46
C PRO A 58 7.01 -2.34 3.44
N GLU A 59 6.62 -2.23 2.18
CA GLU A 59 7.29 -2.85 1.04
C GLU A 59 8.78 -2.51 1.16
N GLN A 60 9.64 -3.52 1.30
CA GLN A 60 11.07 -3.29 1.40
C GLN A 60 11.58 -2.81 0.04
N HIS A 61 11.79 -1.49 -0.08
CA HIS A 61 12.33 -0.91 -1.30
C HIS A 61 13.72 -1.45 -1.59
N ALA A 62 13.94 -1.96 -2.81
CA ALA A 62 15.24 -2.39 -3.27
C ALA A 62 16.27 -1.27 -3.11
N SER A 63 17.48 -1.59 -2.63
CA SER A 63 18.53 -0.58 -2.46
C SER A 63 18.96 0.00 -3.82
N GLY A 64 18.99 1.33 -3.95
CA GLY A 64 19.46 2.04 -5.13
C GLY A 64 18.60 3.25 -5.51
N PRO A 65 18.92 3.94 -6.62
CA PRO A 65 18.23 5.18 -7.02
C PRO A 65 16.71 5.01 -7.17
N ARG A 66 16.27 3.82 -7.61
CA ARG A 66 14.85 3.51 -7.75
C ARG A 66 14.15 3.32 -6.39
N GLY A 67 14.81 2.70 -5.42
CA GLY A 67 14.27 2.55 -4.07
C GLY A 67 14.19 3.87 -3.31
N GLU A 68 15.12 4.79 -3.53
CA GLU A 68 15.04 6.15 -2.99
C GLU A 68 13.81 6.89 -3.53
N ILE A 69 13.55 6.79 -4.84
CA ILE A 69 12.34 7.36 -5.45
C ILE A 69 11.09 6.74 -4.86
N GLU A 70 11.05 5.42 -4.69
CA GLU A 70 9.89 4.73 -4.14
C GLU A 70 9.61 5.14 -2.68
N ARG A 71 10.66 5.28 -1.87
CA ARG A 71 10.55 5.84 -0.51
C ARG A 71 10.01 7.26 -0.50
N LEU A 72 10.41 8.10 -1.47
CA LEU A 72 9.87 9.46 -1.61
C LEU A 72 8.40 9.44 -2.04
N ILE A 73 8.02 8.54 -2.95
CA ILE A 73 6.63 8.34 -3.37
C ILE A 73 5.77 8.02 -2.14
N GLU A 74 6.15 7.02 -1.33
CA GLU A 74 5.39 6.66 -0.12
C GLU A 74 5.29 7.81 0.87
N LYS A 75 6.41 8.50 1.14
CA LYS A 75 6.46 9.62 2.08
C LYS A 75 5.48 10.73 1.68
N TYR A 76 5.52 11.17 0.42
CA TYR A 76 4.66 12.27 -0.03
C TYR A 76 3.22 11.83 -0.28
N SER A 77 2.99 10.57 -0.65
CA SER A 77 1.65 10.00 -0.75
C SER A 77 0.96 10.03 0.61
N ALA A 78 1.66 9.63 1.68
CA ALA A 78 1.13 9.71 3.04
C ALA A 78 0.90 11.15 3.50
N LEU A 79 1.81 12.08 3.16
CA LEU A 79 1.70 13.49 3.55
C LEU A 79 0.49 14.19 2.92
N TYR A 80 0.22 13.92 1.64
CA TYR A 80 -0.88 14.54 0.90
C TYR A 80 -2.14 13.68 0.82
N GLU A 81 -2.17 12.57 1.55
CA GLU A 81 -3.31 11.62 1.60
C GLU A 81 -3.74 11.11 0.21
N VAL A 82 -2.76 10.93 -0.68
CA VAL A 82 -2.97 10.40 -2.03
C VAL A 82 -2.59 8.91 -2.06
N PRO A 83 -3.34 8.03 -2.76
CA PRO A 83 -2.95 6.63 -2.90
C PRO A 83 -1.58 6.45 -3.56
N VAL A 84 -0.71 5.64 -2.94
CA VAL A 84 0.67 5.35 -3.42
C VAL A 84 0.69 4.87 -4.87
N GLU A 85 -0.21 3.95 -5.22
CA GLU A 85 -0.32 3.37 -6.56
C GLU A 85 -0.62 4.42 -7.64
N LEU A 86 -1.36 5.48 -7.30
CA LEU A 86 -1.63 6.58 -8.23
C LEU A 86 -0.35 7.36 -8.51
N VAL A 87 0.36 7.75 -7.45
CA VAL A 87 1.61 8.52 -7.57
C VAL A 87 2.67 7.71 -8.33
N ARG A 88 2.81 6.42 -8.02
CA ARG A 88 3.71 5.49 -8.71
C ARG A 88 3.40 5.41 -10.21
N HIS A 89 2.12 5.25 -10.57
CA HIS A 89 1.71 5.23 -11.99
C HIS A 89 1.98 6.55 -12.71
N VAL A 90 1.71 7.69 -12.06
CA VAL A 90 2.00 9.00 -12.63
C VAL A 90 3.50 9.15 -12.87
N VAL A 91 4.36 8.86 -11.89
CA VAL A 91 5.82 8.93 -12.05
C VAL A 91 6.32 8.03 -13.18
N ASN A 92 5.77 6.82 -13.31
CA ASN A 92 6.14 5.93 -14.41
C ASN A 92 5.71 6.49 -15.77
N ARG A 93 4.49 7.05 -15.87
CA ARG A 93 3.97 7.64 -17.11
C ARG A 93 4.74 8.89 -17.53
N GLU A 94 5.10 9.74 -16.56
CA GLU A 94 5.73 11.03 -16.84
C GLU A 94 7.23 10.91 -17.16
N SER A 95 7.97 10.02 -16.49
CA SER A 95 9.42 9.95 -16.68
C SER A 95 10.05 8.55 -16.62
N THR A 96 9.26 7.50 -16.41
CA THR A 96 9.77 6.14 -16.20
C THR A 96 10.80 6.09 -15.05
N PHE A 97 10.51 6.79 -13.95
CA PHE A 97 11.38 6.89 -12.76
C PHE A 97 12.73 7.59 -13.02
N ASN A 98 12.85 8.43 -14.04
CA ASN A 98 14.05 9.21 -14.30
C ASN A 98 13.99 10.59 -13.61
N PRO A 99 14.81 10.87 -12.59
CA PRO A 99 14.81 12.16 -11.90
C PRO A 99 15.44 13.29 -12.72
N LYS A 100 16.21 12.97 -13.77
CA LYS A 100 16.87 13.95 -14.67
C LYS A 100 16.09 14.18 -15.97
N ALA A 101 14.86 13.67 -16.07
CA ALA A 101 14.05 13.82 -17.27
C ALA A 101 13.74 15.29 -17.56
N TYR A 102 13.84 15.67 -18.83
CA TYR A 102 13.56 17.01 -19.33
C TYR A 102 12.80 16.92 -20.65
N ASN A 103 11.68 17.63 -20.75
CA ASN A 103 10.84 17.64 -21.94
C ASN A 103 10.21 19.03 -22.15
N HIS A 104 10.58 19.75 -23.20
CA HIS A 104 9.97 21.04 -23.58
C HIS A 104 9.71 22.03 -22.41
N GLY A 105 10.64 22.13 -21.45
CA GLY A 105 10.51 23.04 -20.29
C GLY A 105 9.86 22.41 -19.04
N HIS A 106 9.49 21.13 -19.09
CA HIS A 106 9.07 20.30 -17.98
C HIS A 106 10.26 19.54 -17.39
N TRP A 107 10.29 19.40 -16.07
CA TRP A 107 11.44 18.87 -15.34
C TRP A 107 11.05 17.75 -14.37
N GLY A 108 11.95 16.79 -14.23
CA GLY A 108 11.96 15.81 -13.14
C GLY A 108 10.98 14.66 -13.28
N LEU A 109 10.68 14.00 -12.15
CA LEU A 109 9.89 12.77 -12.09
C LEU A 109 8.45 12.95 -12.58
N MET A 110 7.84 14.09 -12.26
CA MET A 110 6.43 14.38 -12.59
C MET A 110 6.28 15.39 -13.73
N GLN A 111 7.37 15.69 -14.45
CA GLN A 111 7.35 16.61 -15.59
C GLN A 111 6.64 17.94 -15.27
N ILE A 112 7.00 18.58 -14.16
CA ILE A 112 6.40 19.85 -13.74
C ILE A 112 7.22 21.01 -14.30
N LYS A 113 6.55 22.09 -14.72
CA LYS A 113 7.22 23.31 -15.17
C LYS A 113 7.86 24.04 -13.99
N HIS A 114 9.06 24.61 -14.20
CA HIS A 114 9.75 25.39 -13.15
C HIS A 114 8.91 26.54 -12.57
N ALA A 115 8.07 27.20 -13.38
CA ALA A 115 7.22 28.28 -12.90
C ALA A 115 6.17 27.79 -11.89
N THR A 116 5.51 26.67 -12.19
CA THR A 116 4.50 26.06 -11.31
C THR A 116 5.11 25.67 -9.98
N ALA A 117 6.25 24.99 -10.04
CA ALA A 117 6.86 24.51 -8.83
C ALA A 117 7.33 25.72 -7.95
N ARG A 118 7.71 26.88 -8.52
CA ARG A 118 8.10 28.06 -7.72
C ARG A 118 6.90 28.59 -6.95
N GLY A 119 5.72 28.50 -7.55
CA GLY A 119 4.46 28.81 -6.87
C GLY A 119 4.15 27.86 -5.70
N MET A 120 4.76 26.67 -5.68
CA MET A 120 4.62 25.68 -4.59
C MET A 120 5.79 25.68 -3.59
N GLY A 121 6.86 26.44 -3.85
CA GLY A 121 7.97 26.64 -2.92
C GLY A 121 9.07 25.57 -2.93
N TYR A 122 9.43 25.01 -4.09
CA TYR A 122 10.70 24.25 -4.20
C TYR A 122 11.94 25.14 -4.17
#